data_AF-A0A0F5FF79-F1
#
_entry.id   AF-A0A0F5FF79-F1
#
_cell.length_a   1.000
_cell.length_b   1.000
_cell.length_c   1.000
_cell.angle_alpha   90.00
_cell.angle_beta   90.00
_cell.angle_gamma   90.00
#
_symmetry.space_group_name_H-M   'P 1'
#
loop_
_entity.id
_entity.type
_entity.pdbx_description
1 polymer ?
#
loop_
_entity_poly.entity_id
_entity_poly.type
_entity_poly.pdbx_seq_one_letter_code
_entity_poly.pdbx_strand_id
1 'polypeptide(L)'
;ATTRAKAELCDALEPVLASLHAELRAAAPKHPEKPAAEQALALARVLAADVGTLLSREPAFRYLGPLAVRDPCDQMSLLITVAALQSAVAAFRARYHGWHADKRAFGWRLAARPGDPVKVSALAPAPTAPRRTLTEEKREVERTADQQRIRDRFPKLIDELVNRKAWELLRAESGPQVRRRERLKRLAQRGQRLPELPREWWNHV
;
A
#
# COMPACT_ATOMS: atom_id res chain seq x y z
N ALA A 1 -20.10 -2.64 8.56
CA ALA A 1 -19.00 -3.41 9.18
C ALA A 1 -18.43 -4.35 8.11
N THR A 2 -17.11 -4.58 8.09
CA THR A 2 -16.43 -5.38 7.05
C THR A 2 -16.34 -6.86 7.43
N THR A 3 -15.94 -7.74 6.51
CA THR A 3 -15.64 -9.14 6.81
C THR A 3 -14.14 -9.33 7.07
N ARG A 4 -13.79 -10.44 7.75
CA ARG A 4 -12.38 -10.80 7.98
C ARG A 4 -11.61 -10.97 6.67
N ALA A 5 -12.21 -11.67 5.70
CA ALA A 5 -11.61 -11.86 4.38
C ALA A 5 -11.32 -10.53 3.66
N LYS A 6 -12.22 -9.53 3.76
CA LYS A 6 -11.99 -8.21 3.17
C LYS A 6 -10.92 -7.41 3.91
N ALA A 7 -10.84 -7.54 5.24
CA ALA A 7 -9.79 -6.92 6.03
C ALA A 7 -8.40 -7.47 5.64
N GLU A 8 -8.26 -8.80 5.59
CA GLU A 8 -7.03 -9.49 5.19
C GLU A 8 -6.64 -9.13 3.75
N LEU A 9 -7.60 -9.08 2.83
CA LEU A 9 -7.37 -8.65 1.46
C LEU A 9 -6.89 -7.20 1.37
N CYS A 10 -7.48 -6.29 2.16
CA CYS A 10 -7.05 -4.89 2.20
C CYS A 10 -5.62 -4.74 2.74
N ASP A 11 -5.30 -5.45 3.83
CA ASP A 11 -3.95 -5.45 4.42
C ASP A 11 -2.89 -6.01 3.46
N ALA A 12 -3.26 -6.98 2.60
CA ALA A 12 -2.38 -7.51 1.57
C ALA A 12 -2.22 -6.58 0.35
N LEU A 13 -3.29 -5.92 -0.10
CA LEU A 13 -3.28 -5.08 -1.29
C LEU A 13 -2.53 -3.75 -1.10
N GLU A 14 -2.67 -3.13 0.07
CA GLU A 14 -2.12 -1.80 0.36
C GLU A 14 -0.60 -1.68 0.09
N PRO A 15 0.27 -2.56 0.63
CA PRO A 15 1.71 -2.46 0.37
C PRO A 15 2.09 -2.76 -1.08
N VAL A 16 1.37 -3.66 -1.75
CA VAL A 16 1.65 -4.03 -3.15
C VAL A 16 1.31 -2.90 -4.10
N LEU A 17 0.13 -2.28 -3.93
CA LEU A 17 -0.29 -1.11 -4.70
C LEU A 17 0.64 0.08 -4.46
N ALA A 18 1.04 0.32 -3.21
CA ALA A 18 1.96 1.40 -2.88
C ALA A 18 3.33 1.22 -3.57
N SER A 19 3.85 -0.01 -3.60
CA SER A 19 5.12 -0.33 -4.26
C SER A 19 5.02 -0.14 -5.78
N LEU A 20 3.98 -0.69 -6.42
CA LEU A 20 3.78 -0.52 -7.86
C LEU A 20 3.58 0.95 -8.25
N HIS A 21 2.83 1.70 -7.45
CA HIS A 21 2.64 3.14 -7.67
C HIS A 21 3.96 3.91 -7.59
N ALA A 22 4.83 3.59 -6.62
CA ALA A 22 6.13 4.23 -6.47
C ALA A 22 7.03 3.99 -7.69
N GLU A 23 7.09 2.74 -8.17
CA GLU A 23 7.85 2.38 -9.38
C GLU A 23 7.34 3.12 -10.63
N LEU A 24 6.03 3.10 -10.85
CA LEU A 24 5.41 3.81 -11.97
C LEU A 24 5.62 5.32 -11.89
N ARG A 25 5.56 5.91 -10.68
CA ARG A 25 5.78 7.34 -10.47
C ARG A 25 7.22 7.75 -10.78
N ALA A 26 8.19 6.85 -10.57
CA ALA A 26 9.59 7.10 -10.91
C ALA A 26 9.87 6.97 -12.42
N ALA A 27 9.10 6.13 -13.13
CA ALA A 27 9.28 5.85 -14.56
C ALA A 27 8.46 6.78 -15.48
N ALA A 28 7.16 6.94 -15.20
CA ALA A 28 6.20 7.58 -16.11
C ALA A 28 6.52 9.03 -16.50
N PRO A 29 7.01 9.92 -15.62
CA PRO A 29 7.34 11.30 -16.01
C PRO A 29 8.47 11.39 -17.05
N LYS A 30 9.31 10.36 -17.17
CA LYS A 30 10.43 10.35 -18.12
C LYS A 30 9.95 10.02 -19.54
N HIS A 31 8.91 9.19 -19.65
CA HIS A 31 8.38 8.68 -20.91
C HIS A 31 6.87 8.37 -20.79
N PRO A 32 6.03 9.39 -20.63
CA PRO A 32 4.61 9.19 -20.31
C PRO A 32 3.85 8.45 -21.40
N GLU A 33 4.21 8.68 -22.67
CA GLU A 33 3.60 8.08 -23.86
C GLU A 33 4.10 6.68 -24.19
N LYS A 34 5.17 6.19 -23.53
CA LYS A 34 5.67 4.85 -23.81
C LYS A 34 4.66 3.79 -23.36
N PRO A 35 4.52 2.68 -24.11
CA PRO A 35 3.78 1.53 -23.63
C PRO A 35 4.30 1.08 -22.26
N ALA A 36 3.38 0.74 -21.36
CA ALA A 36 3.75 0.10 -20.11
C ALA A 36 4.29 -1.32 -20.37
N ALA A 37 5.20 -1.79 -19.52
CA ALA A 37 5.71 -3.15 -19.60
C ALA A 37 4.56 -4.16 -19.39
N GLU A 38 4.55 -5.25 -20.18
CA GLU A 38 3.50 -6.28 -20.11
C GLU A 38 3.36 -6.85 -18.69
N GLN A 39 4.45 -7.04 -17.96
CA GLN A 39 4.44 -7.52 -16.59
C GLN A 39 3.74 -6.55 -15.63
N ALA A 40 3.95 -5.24 -15.83
CA ALA A 40 3.29 -4.20 -15.03
C ALA A 40 1.79 -4.16 -15.32
N LEU A 41 1.39 -4.32 -16.59
CA LEU A 41 -0.02 -4.41 -16.99
C LEU A 41 -0.70 -5.66 -16.42
N ALA A 42 -0.03 -6.82 -16.50
CA ALA A 42 -0.54 -8.07 -15.94
C ALA A 42 -0.76 -7.95 -14.42
N LEU A 43 0.22 -7.41 -13.69
CA LEU A 43 0.12 -7.18 -12.25
C LEU A 43 -1.03 -6.19 -11.92
N ALA A 44 -1.11 -5.06 -12.64
CA ALA A 44 -2.16 -4.08 -12.41
C ALA A 44 -3.57 -4.65 -12.68
N ARG A 45 -3.72 -5.55 -13.65
CA ARG A 45 -5.01 -6.24 -13.92
C ARG A 45 -5.41 -7.15 -12.75
N VAL A 46 -4.47 -7.93 -12.20
CA VAL A 46 -4.73 -8.76 -11.01
C VAL A 46 -5.13 -7.89 -9.83
N LEU A 47 -4.38 -6.83 -9.55
CA LEU A 47 -4.68 -5.91 -8.45
C LEU A 47 -6.03 -5.21 -8.65
N ALA A 48 -6.38 -4.80 -9.86
CA ALA A 48 -7.67 -4.21 -10.16
C ALA A 48 -8.83 -5.18 -9.88
N ALA A 49 -8.68 -6.47 -10.22
CA ALA A 49 -9.68 -7.50 -9.93
C ALA A 49 -9.86 -7.71 -8.42
N ASP A 50 -8.76 -7.76 -7.66
CA ASP A 50 -8.79 -7.92 -6.21
C ASP A 50 -9.39 -6.69 -5.50
N VAL A 51 -9.05 -5.49 -5.95
CA VAL A 51 -9.69 -4.25 -5.47
C VAL A 51 -11.19 -4.25 -5.82
N GLY A 52 -11.56 -4.76 -6.99
CA GLY A 52 -12.96 -4.96 -7.36
C GLY A 52 -13.68 -5.89 -6.39
N THR A 53 -13.06 -7.02 -6.01
CA THR A 53 -13.57 -7.94 -4.99
C THR A 53 -13.70 -7.26 -3.63
N LEU A 54 -12.68 -6.52 -3.20
CA LEU A 54 -12.66 -5.79 -1.94
C LEU A 54 -13.84 -4.82 -1.84
N LEU A 55 -14.04 -4.03 -2.90
CA LEU A 55 -15.06 -3.01 -2.97
C LEU A 55 -16.42 -3.54 -3.46
N SER A 56 -16.55 -4.84 -3.71
CA SER A 56 -17.85 -5.41 -4.07
C SER A 56 -18.90 -5.04 -3.01
N ARG A 57 -19.97 -4.38 -3.44
CA ARG A 57 -21.05 -3.83 -2.57
C ARG A 57 -20.70 -2.56 -1.77
N GLU A 58 -19.55 -1.95 -1.99
CA GLU A 58 -19.25 -0.62 -1.46
C GLU A 58 -19.80 0.47 -2.40
N PRO A 59 -20.28 1.61 -1.87
CA PRO A 59 -20.74 2.74 -2.70
C PRO A 59 -19.66 3.26 -3.67
N ALA A 60 -18.38 3.13 -3.29
CA ALA A 60 -17.25 3.58 -4.09
C ALA A 60 -16.98 2.71 -5.33
N PHE A 61 -17.53 1.48 -5.38
CA PHE A 61 -17.30 0.53 -6.47
C PHE A 61 -17.63 1.09 -7.85
N ARG A 62 -18.69 1.92 -7.95
CA ARG A 62 -19.12 2.54 -9.21
C ARG A 62 -18.05 3.41 -9.88
N TYR A 63 -17.12 3.95 -9.11
CA TYR A 63 -16.05 4.81 -9.62
C TYR A 63 -14.86 4.01 -10.16
N LEU A 64 -14.82 2.69 -9.95
CA LEU A 64 -13.78 1.82 -10.48
C LEU A 64 -14.05 1.30 -11.89
N GLY A 65 -15.32 1.25 -12.32
CA GLY A 65 -15.68 0.78 -13.67
C GLY A 65 -14.93 1.48 -14.82
N PRO A 66 -14.73 2.81 -14.76
CA PRO A 66 -13.93 3.53 -15.75
C PRO A 66 -12.41 3.23 -15.72
N LEU A 67 -11.89 2.66 -14.63
CA LEU A 67 -10.45 2.47 -14.38
C LEU A 67 -9.94 1.11 -14.88
N ALA A 68 -10.62 0.48 -15.84
CA ALA A 68 -10.17 -0.77 -16.42
C ALA A 68 -8.77 -0.62 -17.04
N VAL A 69 -7.84 -1.50 -16.68
CA VAL A 69 -6.50 -1.57 -17.28
C VAL A 69 -6.62 -2.16 -18.69
N ARG A 70 -6.74 -1.27 -19.70
CA ARG A 70 -6.91 -1.64 -21.11
C ARG A 70 -5.58 -1.92 -21.81
N ASP A 71 -5.66 -2.45 -23.02
CA ASP A 71 -4.53 -2.64 -23.93
C ASP A 71 -4.84 -1.92 -25.25
N PRO A 72 -3.93 -1.11 -25.81
CA PRO A 72 -2.68 -0.63 -25.22
C PRO A 72 -2.92 0.34 -24.06
N CYS A 73 -1.96 0.42 -23.13
CA CYS A 73 -1.95 1.38 -22.04
C CYS A 73 -0.55 1.96 -21.87
N ASP A 74 -0.47 3.29 -21.93
CA ASP A 74 0.76 4.03 -21.72
C ASP A 74 1.12 4.13 -20.22
N GLN A 75 2.35 4.56 -19.92
CA GLN A 75 2.83 4.64 -18.54
C GLN A 75 2.04 5.62 -17.68
N MET A 76 1.59 6.74 -18.23
CA MET A 76 0.84 7.76 -17.48
C MET A 76 -0.58 7.26 -17.13
N SER A 77 -1.25 6.65 -18.09
CA SER A 77 -2.56 6.01 -17.93
C SER A 77 -2.49 4.91 -16.87
N LEU A 78 -1.46 4.05 -16.94
CA LEU A 78 -1.25 3.01 -15.93
C LEU A 78 -0.99 3.60 -14.54
N LEU A 79 -0.17 4.66 -14.45
CA LEU A 79 0.11 5.37 -13.20
C LEU A 79 -1.18 5.90 -12.56
N ILE A 80 -2.01 6.58 -13.35
CA ILE A 80 -3.29 7.14 -12.89
C ILE A 80 -4.22 6.03 -12.39
N THR A 81 -4.33 4.92 -13.12
CA THR A 81 -5.15 3.78 -12.72
C THR A 81 -4.67 3.19 -11.40
N VAL A 82 -3.37 2.92 -11.24
CA VAL A 82 -2.82 2.35 -10.00
C VAL A 82 -2.98 3.32 -8.83
N ALA A 83 -2.78 4.61 -9.02
CA ALA A 83 -3.00 5.64 -7.99
C ALA A 83 -4.47 5.68 -7.52
N ALA A 84 -5.42 5.55 -8.45
CA ALA A 84 -6.83 5.50 -8.13
C ALA A 84 -7.23 4.22 -7.39
N LEU A 85 -6.69 3.06 -7.77
CA LEU A 85 -6.86 1.80 -7.04
C LEU A 85 -6.33 1.91 -5.60
N GLN A 86 -5.12 2.45 -5.43
CA GLN A 86 -4.52 2.67 -4.10
C GLN A 86 -5.41 3.57 -3.24
N SER A 87 -5.92 4.67 -3.81
CA SER A 87 -6.82 5.60 -3.10
C SER A 87 -8.12 4.91 -2.66
N ALA A 88 -8.67 4.02 -3.50
CA ALA A 88 -9.87 3.29 -3.18
C ALA A 88 -9.67 2.30 -2.01
N VAL A 89 -8.51 1.61 -1.97
CA VAL A 89 -8.13 0.74 -0.85
C VAL A 89 -7.92 1.54 0.44
N ALA A 90 -7.23 2.68 0.35
CA ALA A 90 -7.03 3.57 1.51
C ALA A 90 -8.36 4.10 2.08
N ALA A 91 -9.29 4.48 1.21
CA ALA A 91 -10.63 4.90 1.62
C ALA A 91 -11.41 3.78 2.32
N PHE A 92 -11.30 2.54 1.82
CA PHE A 92 -11.88 1.36 2.47
C PHE A 92 -11.29 1.15 3.87
N ARG A 93 -9.95 1.20 4.00
CA ARG A 93 -9.26 1.10 5.28
C ARG A 93 -9.73 2.18 6.25
N ALA A 94 -9.75 3.45 5.82
CA ALA A 94 -10.18 4.57 6.67
C ALA A 94 -11.62 4.41 7.19
N ARG A 95 -12.50 3.77 6.42
CA ARG A 95 -13.90 3.54 6.80
C ARG A 95 -14.06 2.43 7.84
N TYR A 96 -13.24 1.39 7.78
CA TYR A 96 -13.46 0.15 8.54
C TYR A 96 -12.33 -0.20 9.51
N HIS A 97 -11.18 0.46 9.46
CA HIS A 97 -10.06 0.26 10.37
C HIS A 97 -9.84 1.53 11.20
N GLY A 98 -9.66 1.37 12.51
CA GLY A 98 -9.45 2.52 13.39
C GLY A 98 -9.35 2.11 14.86
N TRP A 99 -9.38 3.11 15.74
CA TRP A 99 -9.38 2.90 17.18
C TRP A 99 -10.73 2.35 17.68
N HIS A 100 -10.68 1.32 18.52
CA HIS A 100 -11.82 0.71 19.20
C HIS A 100 -11.70 0.93 20.71
N ALA A 101 -12.55 1.79 21.27
CA ALA A 101 -12.47 2.21 22.66
C ALA A 101 -12.76 1.06 23.65
N ASP A 102 -13.63 0.13 23.26
CA ASP A 102 -13.98 -1.09 24.00
C ASP A 102 -12.78 -2.04 24.17
N LYS A 103 -11.95 -2.15 23.13
CA LYS A 103 -10.75 -3.02 23.13
C LYS A 103 -9.47 -2.29 23.48
N ARG A 104 -9.52 -0.96 23.60
CA ARG A 104 -8.35 -0.08 23.73
C ARG A 104 -7.24 -0.41 22.72
N ALA A 105 -7.63 -0.71 21.49
CA ALA A 105 -6.73 -1.14 20.43
C ALA A 105 -7.18 -0.64 19.05
N PHE A 106 -6.22 -0.52 18.13
CA PHE A 106 -6.52 -0.36 16.71
C PHE A 106 -6.92 -1.69 16.09
N GLY A 107 -7.89 -1.67 15.18
CA GLY A 107 -8.25 -2.87 14.43
C GLY A 107 -9.41 -2.68 13.46
N TRP A 108 -9.83 -3.78 12.86
CA TRP A 108 -10.94 -3.82 11.90
C TRP A 108 -12.31 -3.86 12.59
N ARG A 109 -13.25 -3.06 12.09
CA ARG A 109 -14.68 -3.09 12.42
C ARG A 109 -15.35 -4.24 11.67
N LEU A 110 -15.21 -5.45 12.21
CA LEU A 110 -15.80 -6.67 11.65
C LEU A 110 -17.32 -6.74 11.90
N ALA A 111 -18.06 -7.28 10.93
CA ALA A 111 -19.48 -7.59 11.10
C ALA A 111 -19.65 -8.76 12.09
N ALA A 112 -20.62 -8.65 13.00
CA ALA A 112 -20.80 -9.63 14.08
C ALA A 112 -21.24 -11.02 13.57
N ARG A 113 -21.97 -11.11 12.44
CA ARG A 113 -22.35 -12.36 11.75
C ARG A 113 -22.54 -12.14 10.23
N PRO A 114 -22.36 -13.19 9.39
CA PRO A 114 -22.79 -13.15 8.00
C PRO A 114 -24.33 -13.13 7.97
N GLY A 115 -24.94 -12.02 7.56
CA GLY A 115 -26.39 -11.89 7.41
C GLY A 115 -27.08 -10.92 8.37
N ASP A 116 -26.39 -10.40 9.38
CA ASP A 116 -26.96 -9.32 10.19
C ASP A 116 -27.05 -8.03 9.35
N PRO A 117 -28.23 -7.38 9.28
CA PRO A 117 -28.37 -6.13 8.55
C PRO A 117 -27.37 -5.13 9.13
N VAL A 118 -26.54 -4.61 8.24
CA VAL A 118 -25.61 -3.53 8.57
C VAL A 118 -26.46 -2.36 9.01
N LYS A 119 -26.60 -2.16 10.33
CA LYS A 119 -26.90 -0.85 10.88
C LYS A 119 -25.72 0.02 10.46
N VAL A 120 -25.87 0.70 9.33
CA VAL A 120 -25.17 1.93 9.06
C VAL A 120 -25.62 2.83 10.20
N SER A 121 -24.92 2.78 11.33
CA SER A 121 -24.95 3.89 12.26
C SER A 121 -24.61 5.07 11.38
N ALA A 122 -25.63 5.91 11.14
CA ALA A 122 -25.46 7.23 10.60
C ALA A 122 -24.20 7.74 11.27
N LEU A 123 -23.19 8.03 10.43
CA LEU A 123 -21.92 8.57 10.84
C LEU A 123 -22.25 9.60 11.92
N ALA A 124 -22.02 9.26 13.20
CA ALA A 124 -22.19 10.23 14.25
C ALA A 124 -21.35 11.41 13.78
N PRO A 125 -21.91 12.63 13.69
CA PRO A 125 -21.12 13.77 13.27
C PRO A 125 -19.84 13.72 14.10
N ALA A 126 -18.70 13.76 13.40
CA ALA A 126 -17.39 13.68 14.03
C ALA A 126 -17.45 14.52 15.31
N PRO A 127 -17.03 13.99 16.48
CA PRO A 127 -17.08 14.77 17.71
C PRO A 127 -16.42 16.10 17.38
N THR A 128 -17.22 17.18 17.47
CA THR A 128 -16.79 18.53 17.12
C THR A 128 -15.47 18.71 17.83
N ALA A 129 -14.37 18.75 17.06
CA ALA A 129 -13.05 18.87 17.64
C ALA A 129 -13.12 20.04 18.63
N PRO A 130 -12.62 19.89 19.86
CA PRO A 130 -12.66 21.00 20.82
C PRO A 130 -12.06 22.20 20.10
N ARG A 131 -12.80 23.32 20.08
CA ARG A 131 -12.35 24.58 19.47
C ARG A 131 -10.94 24.83 19.97
N ARG A 132 -9.94 24.59 19.11
CA ARG A 132 -8.55 24.89 19.41
C ARG A 132 -8.50 26.37 19.69
N THR A 133 -7.92 26.73 20.83
CA THR A 133 -7.72 28.14 21.13
C THR A 133 -6.77 28.73 20.09
N LEU A 134 -6.95 30.00 19.73
CA LEU A 134 -6.09 30.71 18.75
C LEU A 134 -4.59 30.56 19.04
N THR A 135 -4.23 30.30 20.29
CA THR A 135 -2.87 30.00 20.77
C THR A 135 -2.31 28.65 20.33
N GLU A 136 -3.14 27.60 20.21
CA GLU A 136 -2.69 26.28 19.76
C GLU A 136 -2.55 26.22 18.25
N GLU A 137 -3.47 26.87 17.53
CA GLU A 137 -3.45 26.95 16.08
C GLU A 137 -2.23 27.75 15.59
N LYS A 138 -1.89 28.85 16.28
CA LYS A 138 -0.67 29.61 16.01
C LYS A 138 0.62 28.79 16.23
N ARG A 139 0.65 27.98 17.29
CA ARG A 139 1.80 27.09 17.59
C ARG A 139 1.96 25.95 16.57
N GLU A 140 0.87 25.45 16.01
CA GLU A 140 0.92 24.39 14.99
C GLU A 140 1.30 24.95 13.61
N VAL A 141 0.85 26.16 13.27
CA VAL A 141 1.31 26.90 12.09
C VAL A 141 2.79 27.26 12.19
N GLU A 142 3.27 27.70 13.37
CA GLU A 142 4.71 27.94 13.59
C GLU A 142 5.54 26.65 13.48
N ARG A 143 5.07 25.50 14.00
CA ARG A 143 5.76 24.21 13.86
C ARG A 143 5.83 23.73 12.41
N THR A 144 4.75 23.87 11.66
CA THR A 144 4.69 23.46 10.25
C THR A 144 5.53 24.39 9.37
N ALA A 145 5.55 25.70 9.67
CA ALA A 145 6.44 26.66 9.02
C ALA A 145 7.92 26.38 9.32
N ASP A 146 8.28 26.03 10.56
CA ASP A 146 9.65 25.68 10.92
C ASP A 146 10.08 24.34 10.30
N GLN A 147 9.20 23.36 10.22
CA GLN A 147 9.47 22.11 9.50
C GLN A 147 9.71 22.36 8.01
N GLN A 148 8.92 23.25 7.40
CA GLN A 148 9.09 23.61 6.00
C GLN A 148 10.41 24.39 5.78
N ARG A 149 10.77 25.31 6.67
CA ARG A 149 12.05 26.04 6.63
C ARG A 149 13.26 25.11 6.79
N ILE A 150 13.18 24.11 7.67
CA ILE A 150 14.23 23.10 7.82
C ILE A 150 14.36 22.27 6.53
N ARG A 151 13.22 21.95 5.90
CA ARG A 151 13.17 21.18 4.66
C ARG A 151 13.75 21.93 3.46
N ASP A 152 13.47 23.23 3.36
CA ASP A 152 13.99 24.09 2.30
C ASP A 152 15.48 24.41 2.48
N ARG A 153 15.95 24.44 3.74
CA ARG A 153 17.35 24.74 4.08
C ARG A 153 18.29 23.54 3.95
N PHE A 154 17.77 22.30 4.07
CA PHE A 154 18.60 21.09 4.07
C PHE A 154 18.03 19.95 3.21
N PRO A 155 17.75 20.17 1.90
CA PRO A 155 17.15 19.15 1.04
C PRO A 155 18.03 17.89 0.92
N LYS A 156 19.35 18.06 0.76
CA LYS A 156 20.30 16.94 0.62
C LYS A 156 20.41 16.06 1.87
N LEU A 157 20.29 16.66 3.05
CA LEU A 157 20.42 15.98 4.35
C LEU A 157 19.16 15.14 4.66
N ILE A 158 17.99 15.63 4.25
CA ILE A 158 16.73 14.89 4.35
C ILE A 158 16.70 13.73 3.35
N ASP A 159 17.14 13.95 2.11
CA ASP A 159 17.24 12.88 1.11
C ASP A 159 18.25 11.80 1.54
N GLU A 160 19.39 12.17 2.12
CA GLU A 160 20.35 11.22 2.69
C GLU A 160 19.78 10.45 3.89
N LEU A 161 19.06 11.10 4.81
CA LEU A 161 18.46 10.43 5.97
C LEU A 161 17.33 9.48 5.58
N VAL A 162 16.48 9.87 4.61
CA VAL A 162 15.41 9.02 4.07
C VAL A 162 16.00 7.83 3.33
N ASN A 163 17.01 8.06 2.48
CA ASN A 163 17.70 6.98 1.78
C ASN A 163 18.42 6.04 2.75
N ARG A 164 19.10 6.56 3.77
CA ARG A 164 19.80 5.75 4.77
C ARG A 164 18.84 4.86 5.55
N LYS A 165 17.68 5.38 5.95
CA LYS A 165 16.66 4.61 6.68
C LYS A 165 16.00 3.56 5.78
N ALA A 166 15.77 3.88 4.50
CA ALA A 166 15.30 2.90 3.51
C ALA A 166 16.32 1.76 3.28
N TRP A 167 17.61 2.08 3.20
CA TRP A 167 18.69 1.09 3.08
C TRP A 167 18.88 0.22 4.32
N GLU A 168 18.62 0.76 5.52
CA GLU A 168 18.64 0.00 6.78
C GLU A 168 17.46 -0.98 6.86
N LEU A 169 16.26 -0.57 6.43
CA LEU A 169 15.09 -1.43 6.36
C LEU A 169 15.25 -2.53 5.30
N LEU A 170 15.77 -2.20 4.11
CA LEU A 170 16.10 -3.18 3.07
C LEU A 170 17.16 -4.19 3.53
N ARG A 171 18.18 -3.77 4.29
CA ARG A 171 19.18 -4.67 4.89
C ARG A 171 18.59 -5.58 5.97
N ALA A 172 17.62 -5.09 6.75
CA ALA A 172 16.94 -5.88 7.76
C ALA A 172 16.09 -7.01 7.13
N GLU A 173 15.42 -6.75 6.00
CA GLU A 173 14.58 -7.72 5.29
C GLU A 173 15.35 -8.71 4.40
N SER A 174 16.49 -8.31 3.84
CA SER A 174 17.30 -9.17 2.96
C SER A 174 18.27 -10.11 3.70
N GLY A 175 18.55 -9.87 4.99
CA GLY A 175 19.45 -10.68 5.81
C GLY A 175 19.11 -12.19 5.93
N PRO A 176 17.83 -12.60 6.02
CA PRO A 176 17.45 -14.02 6.07
C PRO A 176 17.57 -14.72 4.70
N GLN A 177 17.22 -14.03 3.61
CA GLN A 177 17.24 -14.61 2.26
C GLN A 177 18.65 -14.75 1.71
N VAL A 178 19.53 -13.77 1.96
CA VAL A 178 20.95 -13.82 1.55
C VAL A 178 21.67 -14.96 2.27
N ARG A 179 21.47 -15.11 3.60
CA ARG A 179 22.05 -16.21 4.38
C ARG A 179 21.57 -17.58 3.92
N ARG A 180 20.32 -17.70 3.46
CA ARG A 180 19.75 -18.95 2.94
C ARG A 180 20.34 -19.31 1.57
N ARG A 181 20.50 -18.33 0.66
CA ARG A 181 21.14 -18.51 -0.65
C ARG A 181 22.60 -18.94 -0.51
N GLU A 182 23.31 -18.35 0.44
CA GLU A 182 24.72 -18.64 0.68
C GLU A 182 24.92 -20.02 1.34
N ARG A 183 23.99 -20.44 2.20
CA ARG A 183 23.94 -21.81 2.74
C ARG A 183 23.70 -22.85 1.63
N LEU A 184 22.80 -22.57 0.70
CA LEU A 184 22.54 -23.46 -0.45
C LEU A 184 23.76 -23.57 -1.38
N LYS A 185 24.47 -22.46 -1.64
CA LYS A 185 25.73 -22.48 -2.40
C LYS A 185 26.81 -23.35 -1.72
N ARG A 186 26.95 -23.26 -0.39
CA ARG A 186 27.91 -24.08 0.38
C ARG A 186 27.55 -25.56 0.39
N LEU A 187 26.26 -25.91 0.40
CA LEU A 187 25.80 -27.30 0.33
C LEU A 187 26.05 -27.90 -1.06
N ALA A 188 25.80 -27.14 -2.13
CA ALA A 188 26.09 -27.55 -3.50
C ALA A 188 27.60 -27.79 -3.73
N GLN A 189 28.47 -26.91 -3.21
CA GLN A 189 29.93 -27.07 -3.31
C GLN A 189 30.49 -28.26 -2.52
N ARG A 190 29.76 -28.76 -1.51
CA ARG A 190 30.16 -29.92 -0.70
C ARG A 190 29.66 -31.27 -1.26
N GLY A 191 29.04 -31.28 -2.44
CA GLY A 191 28.52 -32.50 -3.06
C GLY A 191 27.40 -33.18 -2.28
N GLN A 192 26.78 -32.48 -1.33
CA GLN A 192 25.65 -33.01 -0.56
C GLN A 192 24.36 -32.84 -1.36
N ARG A 193 23.50 -33.87 -1.34
CA ARG A 193 22.17 -33.80 -1.96
C ARG A 193 21.41 -32.60 -1.41
N LEU A 194 21.06 -31.66 -2.29
CA LEU A 194 20.18 -30.56 -1.94
C LEU A 194 18.79 -31.13 -1.61
N PRO A 195 18.11 -30.60 -0.59
CA PRO A 195 16.73 -30.99 -0.32
C PRO A 195 15.88 -30.73 -1.56
N GLU A 196 14.96 -31.64 -1.90
CA GLU A 196 14.06 -31.48 -3.04
C GLU A 196 13.25 -30.19 -2.87
N LEU A 197 13.61 -29.17 -3.62
CA LEU A 197 12.86 -27.94 -3.69
C LEU A 197 11.69 -28.12 -4.67
N PRO A 198 10.50 -27.58 -4.37
CA PRO A 198 9.36 -27.61 -5.27
C PRO A 198 9.73 -27.08 -6.66
N ARG A 199 9.26 -27.74 -7.72
CA ARG A 199 9.59 -27.42 -9.13
C ARG A 199 9.34 -25.95 -9.51
N GLU A 200 8.44 -25.30 -8.80
CA GLU A 200 8.02 -23.90 -8.96
C GLU A 200 9.17 -22.89 -8.77
N TRP A 201 10.24 -23.31 -8.09
CA TRP A 201 11.38 -22.46 -7.74
C TRP A 201 12.51 -22.47 -8.78
N TRP A 202 12.43 -23.34 -9.79
CA TRP A 202 13.44 -23.43 -10.86
C TRP A 202 13.21 -22.42 -11.99
N ASN A 203 12.05 -21.76 -12.05
CA ASN A 203 11.70 -20.84 -13.14
C ASN A 203 12.29 -19.41 -12.99
N HIS A 204 13.11 -19.18 -11.96
CA HIS A 204 13.69 -17.86 -11.67
C HIS A 204 15.20 -17.89 -11.39
N VAL A 205 15.92 -18.86 -11.96
CA VAL A 205 17.40 -18.90 -11.96
C VAL A 205 17.93 -18.51 -13.34
#